data_AF-A0A7V4WME7-F1
#
_entry.id   AF-A0A7V4WME7-F1
#
_cell.length_a   1.000
_cell.length_b   1.000
_cell.length_c   1.000
_cell.angle_alpha   90.00
_cell.angle_beta   90.00
_cell.angle_gamma   90.00
#
_symmetry.space_group_name_H-M   'P 1'
#
loop_
_entity.id
_entity.type
_entity.pdbx_description
1 polymer ?
#
loop_
_entity_poly.entity_id
_entity_poly.type
_entity_poly.pdbx_seq_one_letter_code
_entity_poly.pdbx_strand_id
1 'polypeptide(L)' 'MKKFLLVTFVVLFLFVLAGLALAETLRIYFLDVGQGDASLVISSAGEVILIDQKSVTEGSGF' A
#
# COMPACT_ATOMS: atom_id res chain seq x y z
N MET A 1 30.46 31.23 3.96
CA MET A 1 29.95 30.37 2.86
C MET A 1 29.78 28.90 3.27
N LYS A 2 30.81 28.23 3.82
CA LYS A 2 30.71 26.81 4.25
C LYS A 2 29.58 26.50 5.25
N LYS A 3 29.35 27.38 6.24
CA LYS A 3 28.27 27.23 7.23
C LYS A 3 26.87 27.30 6.61
N PHE A 4 26.68 28.20 5.63
CA PHE A 4 25.42 28.31 4.89
C PHE A 4 25.15 27.06 4.06
N LEU A 5 26.17 26.52 3.38
CA LEU A 5 26.05 25.30 2.60
C LEU A 5 25.66 24.10 3.47
N LEU A 6 26.23 23.98 4.66
CA LEU A 6 25.87 22.94 5.62
C LEU A 6 24.41 23.07 6.10
N VAL A 7 23.97 24.29 6.42
CA VAL A 7 22.57 24.54 6.83
C VAL A 7 21.62 24.18 5.69
N THR A 8 21.90 24.63 4.47
CA THR A 8 21.08 24.28 3.30
C THR A 8 21.01 22.77 3.09
N PHE A 9 22.14 22.06 3.20
CA PHE A 9 22.17 20.61 3.09
C PHE A 9 21.32 19.93 4.16
N VAL A 10 21.43 20.35 5.42
CA VAL A 10 20.64 19.80 6.52
C VAL A 10 19.14 20.04 6.30
N VAL A 11 18.74 21.25 5.88
CA VAL A 11 17.34 21.55 5.59
C VAL A 11 16.81 20.68 4.45
N LEU A 12 17.58 20.54 3.37
CA LEU A 12 17.21 19.69 2.23
C LEU A 12 17.09 18.21 2.66
N PHE A 13 18.04 17.73 3.45
CA PHE A 13 18.04 16.36 3.98
C PHE A 13 16.83 16.09 4.87
N LEU A 14 16.47 17.03 5.75
CA LEU A 14 15.28 16.92 6.59
C LEU A 14 14.00 16.93 5.76
N PHE A 15 13.93 17.72 4.68
CA PHE A 15 12.80 17.71 3.74
C PHE A 15 12.62 16.35 3.06
N VAL A 16 13.72 15.71 2.64
CA VAL A 16 13.68 14.36 2.05
C VAL A 16 13.19 13.32 3.07
N LEU A 17 13.69 13.38 4.30
CA LEU A 17 13.25 12.47 5.37
C LEU A 17 11.77 12.63 5.72
N ALA A 18 11.27 13.87 5.76
CA ALA A 18 9.86 14.14 5.99
C ALA A 18 8.96 13.53 4.90
N GLY A 19 9.37 13.62 3.63
CA GLY A 19 8.65 12.98 2.52
C GLY A 19 8.58 11.46 2.63
N LEU A 20 9.65 10.81 3.10
CA LEU A 20 9.67 9.36 3.35
C LEU A 20 8.77 8.95 4.52
N ALA A 21 8.70 9.76 5.58
CA ALA A 21 7.86 9.49 6.74
C ALA A 21 6.36 9.63 6.45
N LEU A 22 5.99 10.45 5.46
CA LEU A 22 4.61 10.68 5.04
C LEU A 22 4.19 9.84 3.83
N ALA A 23 5.04 8.94 3.36
CA ALA A 23 4.71 8.06 2.23
C ALA A 23 3.62 7.05 2.65
N GLU A 24 2.42 7.23 2.11
CA GLU A 24 1.33 6.28 2.30
C GLU A 24 1.65 4.95 1.62
N THR A 25 1.47 3.84 2.35
CA THR A 25 1.77 2.50 1.87
C THR A 25 0.52 1.78 1.38
N LEU A 26 0.65 1.07 0.26
CA LEU A 26 -0.32 0.10 -0.20
C LEU A 26 -0.51 -0.97 0.87
N ARG A 27 -1.74 -1.26 1.26
CA ARG A 27 -2.07 -2.33 2.20
C ARG A 27 -2.91 -3.39 1.52
N ILE A 28 -2.55 -4.65 1.73
CA ILE A 28 -3.26 -5.80 1.19
C ILE A 28 -3.59 -6.73 2.36
N TYR A 29 -4.87 -7.04 2.53
CA TYR A 29 -5.37 -7.98 3.52
C TYR A 29 -5.92 -9.21 2.81
N PHE A 30 -5.45 -10.39 3.20
CA PHE A 30 -6.06 -11.66 2.80
C PHE A 30 -7.15 -12.00 3.82
N LEU A 31 -8.38 -12.13 3.34
CA LEU A 31 -9.55 -12.36 4.17
C LEU A 31 -9.87 -13.85 4.19
N ASP A 32 -10.01 -14.40 5.39
CA ASP A 32 -10.61 -15.72 5.59
C ASP A 32 -12.14 -15.56 5.57
N VAL A 33 -12.76 -15.97 4.46
CA VAL A 33 -14.21 -15.90 4.22
C VAL A 33 -14.90 -17.26 4.32
N GLY A 34 -14.20 -18.28 4.82
CA GLY A 34 -14.71 -19.64 4.99
C GLY A 34 -14.64 -20.50 3.71
N GLN A 35 -15.41 -20.15 2.67
CA GLN A 35 -15.39 -20.85 1.36
C GLN A 35 -14.98 -19.90 0.24
N GLY A 36 -13.72 -19.99 -0.20
CA GLY A 36 -13.15 -19.15 -1.24
C GLY A 36 -12.02 -18.25 -0.72
N ASP A 37 -11.39 -17.52 -1.63
CA ASP A 37 -10.28 -16.63 -1.32
C ASP A 37 -10.67 -15.18 -1.65
N ALA A 38 -10.56 -14.28 -0.68
CA ALA A 38 -10.80 -12.86 -0.87
C ALA A 38 -9.60 -12.02 -0.43
N SER A 39 -9.32 -10.95 -1.17
CA SER A 39 -8.27 -9.98 -0.86
C SER A 39 -8.84 -8.57 -0.87
N LEU A 40 -8.56 -7.80 0.18
CA LEU A 40 -8.88 -6.38 0.27
C LEU A 40 -7.61 -5.56 0.03
N VAL A 41 -7.61 -4.75 -1.01
CA VAL A 41 -6.54 -3.81 -1.35
C VAL A 41 -6.99 -2.41 -0.96
N ILE A 42 -6.20 -1.75 -0.12
CA ILE A 42 -6.38 -0.34 0.24
C ILE A 42 -5.20 0.43 -0.35
N SER A 43 -5.49 1.28 -1.34
CA SER A 43 -4.47 2.11 -2.00
C SER A 43 -3.98 3.22 -1.08
N SER A 44 -2.80 3.74 -1.39
CA SER A 44 -2.24 4.96 -0.80
C SER A 44 -3.06 6.23 -1.07
N ALA A 45 -4.17 6.14 -1.81
CA ALA A 45 -5.12 7.24 -2.02
C ALA A 45 -6.44 7.00 -1.26
N GLY A 46 -6.50 5.95 -0.45
CA GLY A 46 -7.70 5.53 0.28
C GLY A 46 -8.73 4.79 -0.57
N GLU A 47 -8.40 4.44 -1.82
CA GLU A 47 -9.28 3.62 -2.66
C GLU A 47 -9.30 2.20 -2.12
N VAL A 48 -10.50 1.62 -2.02
CA VAL A 48 -10.70 0.29 -1.47
C VAL A 48 -11.21 -0.62 -2.58
N ILE A 49 -10.47 -1.69 -2.86
CA ILE A 49 -10.79 -2.69 -3.87
C ILE A 49 -10.91 -4.04 -3.17
N LEU A 50 -12.05 -4.70 -3.35
CA LEU A 50 -12.24 -6.10 -2.95
C LEU A 50 -12.07 -6.99 -4.17
N ILE A 51 -11.14 -7.93 -4.09
CA ILE A 51 -10.92 -8.98 -5.07
C ILE A 51 -11.46 -10.28 -4.46
N ASP A 52 -12.53 -10.82 -5.04
CA ASP A 52 -13.13 -12.09 -4.65
C ASP A 52 -12.86 -13.13 -5.73
N GLN A 53 -12.15 -14.21 -5.38
CA GLN A 53 -11.98 -15.37 -6.25
C GLN A 53 -12.88 -16.50 -5.79
N LYS A 54 -13.94 -16.71 -6.56
CA LYS A 54 -14.69 -17.97 -6.52
C LYS A 54 -13.94 -19.02 -7.31
N SER A 55 -13.37 -20.01 -6.62
CA SER A 55 -12.90 -21.25 -7.26
C SER A 55 -14.09 -21.98 -7.89
N VAL A 56 -14.12 -22.09 -9.21
CA VAL A 56 -15.08 -22.99 -9.88
C VAL A 56 -14.51 -24.40 -9.77
N THR A 57 -14.94 -25.14 -8.76
CA THR A 57 -14.66 -26.57 -8.63
C THR A 57 -15.94 -27.38 -8.63
N GLU A 58 -16.78 -27.24 -9.66
CA GLU A 58 -17.84 -28.22 -9.89
C GLU A 58 -17.93 -28.53 -11.38
N GLY A 59 -17.66 -29.79 -11.72
CA GLY A 59 -18.01 -30.36 -13.01
C GLY A 59 -19.49 -30.14 -13.25
N SER A 60 -19.80 -29.56 -14.42
CA SER A 60 -21.15 -29.38 -14.91
C SER A 60 -21.82 -30.74 -15.10
N GLY A 61 -22.48 -31.21 -14.04
CA GLY A 61 -23.47 -32.26 -14.06
C GLY A 61 -24.86 -31.64 -14.17
N PHE A 62 -25.18 -31.13 -15.36
CA PHE A 62 -26.54 -30.97 -15.89
C PHE A 62 -26.49 -31.26 -17.38
#